data_AF-A0A1V9DEY2-F1
#
_entry.id   AF-A0A1V9DEY2-F1
#
_cell.length_a   1.000
_cell.length_b   1.000
_cell.length_c   1.000
_cell.angle_alpha   90.00
_cell.angle_beta   90.00
_cell.angle_gamma   90.00
#
_symmetry.space_group_name_H-M   'P 1'
#
loop_
_entity.id
_entity.type
_entity.pdbx_description
1 polymer ?
#
loop_
_entity_poly.entity_id
_entity_poly.type
_entity_poly.pdbx_seq_one_letter_code
_entity_poly.pdbx_strand_id
1 'polypeptide(L)'
;MDQMIIEVVLLRNDFDTEFYALQIRQLAAQYQSGAELSEIKALVDKSIKSMESILQYDCDYQLQKWSELFESLHAYANKFSDPDWMTVMSYARKQVSRKKGAANARHKYLHQIT
;
A
#
# COMPACT_ATOMS: atom_id res chain seq x y z
N MET A 1 -9.49 23.26 -21.35
CA MET A 1 -8.32 22.88 -20.52
C MET A 1 -8.77 22.49 -19.11
N ASP A 2 -9.75 23.18 -18.52
CA ASP A 2 -10.24 22.89 -17.16
C ASP A 2 -10.97 21.55 -16.96
N GLN A 3 -11.73 21.09 -17.95
CA GLN A 3 -12.53 19.85 -17.80
C GLN A 3 -11.66 18.59 -17.68
N MET A 4 -10.49 18.59 -18.33
CA MET A 4 -9.53 17.49 -18.29
C MET A 4 -8.74 17.47 -16.96
N ILE A 5 -8.49 18.65 -16.37
CA ILE A 5 -7.86 18.75 -15.03
C ILE A 5 -8.84 18.26 -13.96
N ILE A 6 -10.12 18.62 -14.06
CA ILE A 6 -11.15 18.18 -13.11
C ILE A 6 -11.30 16.65 -13.11
N GLU A 7 -11.32 16.01 -14.27
CA GLU A 7 -11.45 14.54 -14.39
C GLU A 7 -10.25 13.80 -13.80
N VAL A 8 -9.03 14.31 -14.01
CA VAL A 8 -7.80 13.76 -13.42
C VAL A 8 -7.75 13.96 -11.90
N VAL A 9 -8.22 15.10 -11.40
CA VAL A 9 -8.28 15.40 -9.96
C VAL A 9 -9.33 14.53 -9.25
N LEU A 10 -10.50 14.30 -9.87
CA LEU A 10 -11.55 13.45 -9.31
C LEU A 10 -11.13 11.97 -9.28
N LEU A 11 -10.52 11.44 -10.36
CA LEU A 11 -9.98 10.07 -10.38
C LEU A 11 -8.88 9.82 -9.34
N ARG A 12 -8.11 10.85 -8.96
CA ARG A 12 -7.11 10.78 -7.87
C ARG A 12 -7.73 10.79 -6.48
N ASN A 13 -8.94 11.31 -6.33
CA ASN A 13 -9.62 11.43 -5.04
C ASN A 13 -10.36 10.13 -4.64
N ASP A 14 -10.65 9.25 -5.61
CA ASP A 14 -11.40 8.00 -5.40
C ASP A 14 -10.52 6.79 -5.05
N PHE A 15 -9.18 6.93 -5.05
CA PHE A 15 -8.31 5.83 -4.65
C PHE A 15 -8.30 5.66 -3.13
N ASP A 16 -9.05 4.66 -2.68
CA ASP A 16 -9.19 4.30 -1.29
C ASP A 16 -8.04 3.41 -0.80
N THR A 17 -7.03 4.04 -0.21
CA THR A 17 -5.92 3.34 0.45
C THR A 17 -6.39 2.51 1.65
N GLU A 18 -7.48 2.92 2.31
CA GLU A 18 -8.02 2.26 3.50
C GLU A 18 -8.64 0.91 3.14
N PHE A 19 -9.23 0.77 1.95
CA PHE A 19 -9.67 -0.52 1.42
C PHE A 19 -8.55 -1.57 1.44
N TYR A 20 -7.36 -1.22 0.95
CA TYR A 20 -6.21 -2.13 0.95
C TYR A 20 -5.67 -2.40 2.35
N ALA A 21 -5.67 -1.39 3.22
CA ALA A 21 -5.28 -1.55 4.61
C ALA A 21 -6.21 -2.51 5.35
N LEU A 22 -7.52 -2.41 5.11
CA LEU A 22 -8.54 -3.30 5.66
C LEU A 22 -8.41 -4.73 5.12
N GLN A 23 -8.12 -4.91 3.83
CA GLN A 23 -7.86 -6.24 3.27
C GLN A 23 -6.67 -6.91 3.96
N ILE A 24 -5.55 -6.21 4.11
CA ILE A 24 -4.36 -6.73 4.80
C ILE A 24 -4.67 -7.04 6.28
N ARG A 25 -5.50 -6.21 6.92
CA ARG A 25 -5.99 -6.45 8.28
C ARG A 25 -6.81 -7.75 8.37
N GLN A 26 -7.69 -8.01 7.42
CA GLN A 26 -8.46 -9.25 7.37
C GLN A 26 -7.55 -10.47 7.16
N LEU A 27 -6.51 -10.36 6.34
CA LEU A 27 -5.52 -11.42 6.16
C LEU A 27 -4.76 -11.73 7.46
N ALA A 28 -4.43 -10.71 8.27
CA ALA A 28 -3.84 -10.93 9.58
C ALA A 28 -4.79 -11.70 10.52
N ALA A 29 -6.08 -11.37 10.52
CA ALA A 29 -7.08 -12.10 11.30
C ALA A 29 -7.27 -13.56 10.81
N GLN A 30 -7.16 -13.81 9.50
CA GLN A 30 -7.17 -15.17 8.95
C GLN A 30 -5.96 -15.98 9.42
N TYR A 31 -4.77 -15.36 9.46
CA TYR A 31 -3.58 -16.02 9.99
C TYR A 31 -3.74 -16.39 11.46
N GLN A 32 -4.25 -15.46 12.28
CA GLN A 32 -4.59 -15.72 13.69
C GLN A 32 -5.62 -16.85 13.88
N SER A 33 -6.46 -17.10 12.87
CA SER A 33 -7.48 -18.16 12.89
C SER A 33 -6.95 -19.51 12.41
N GLY A 34 -5.64 -19.63 12.15
CA GLY A 34 -4.96 -20.87 11.76
C GLY A 34 -4.72 -21.05 10.26
N ALA A 35 -4.89 -20.00 9.44
CA ALA A 35 -4.48 -20.06 8.04
C ALA A 35 -2.95 -20.20 7.91
N GLU A 36 -2.47 -20.68 6.77
CA GLU A 36 -1.04 -20.91 6.55
C GLU A 36 -0.31 -19.60 6.20
N LEU A 37 0.86 -19.38 6.79
CA LEU A 37 1.57 -18.09 6.68
C LEU A 37 2.01 -17.80 5.24
N SER A 38 2.44 -18.81 4.48
CA SER A 38 2.89 -18.62 3.09
C SER A 38 1.73 -18.22 2.18
N GLU A 39 0.54 -18.79 2.36
CA GLU A 39 -0.70 -18.37 1.68
C GLU A 39 -1.05 -16.92 2.02
N ILE A 40 -1.02 -16.54 3.30
CA ILE A 40 -1.31 -15.17 3.75
C ILE A 40 -0.32 -14.17 3.15
N LYS A 41 0.97 -14.50 3.11
CA LYS A 41 1.99 -13.65 2.46
C LYS A 41 1.72 -13.48 0.96
N ALA A 42 1.35 -14.55 0.26
CA ALA A 42 1.00 -14.48 -1.15
C ALA A 42 -0.23 -13.59 -1.40
N LEU A 43 -1.23 -13.64 -0.52
CA LEU A 43 -2.42 -12.79 -0.60
C LEU A 43 -2.10 -11.31 -0.29
N VAL A 44 -1.20 -11.04 0.65
CA VAL A 44 -0.69 -9.68 0.91
C VAL A 44 0.02 -9.15 -0.33
N ASP A 45 0.94 -9.92 -0.92
CA ASP A 45 1.65 -9.53 -2.13
C ASP A 45 0.68 -9.29 -3.30
N LYS A 46 -0.35 -10.12 -3.44
CA LYS A 46 -1.41 -9.93 -4.45
C LYS A 46 -2.18 -8.62 -4.24
N SER A 47 -2.52 -8.29 -3.00
CA SER A 47 -3.24 -7.05 -2.65
C SER A 47 -2.39 -5.82 -2.98
N ILE A 48 -1.11 -5.85 -2.62
CA ILE A 48 -0.15 -4.77 -2.93
C ILE A 48 0.06 -4.64 -4.44
N LYS A 49 0.19 -5.75 -5.16
CA LYS A 49 0.34 -5.74 -6.63
C LYS A 49 -0.91 -5.19 -7.32
N SER A 50 -2.10 -5.49 -6.80
CA SER A 50 -3.35 -4.92 -7.30
C SER A 50 -3.36 -3.40 -7.12
N MET A 51 -3.02 -2.88 -5.93
CA MET A 51 -2.86 -1.44 -5.71
C MET A 51 -1.86 -0.84 -6.70
N GLU A 52 -0.68 -1.45 -6.86
CA GLU A 52 0.35 -0.97 -7.79
C GLU A 52 -0.17 -0.85 -9.22
N SER A 53 -0.95 -1.82 -9.70
CA SER A 53 -1.51 -1.78 -11.05
C SER A 53 -2.51 -0.63 -11.27
N ILE A 54 -3.20 -0.18 -10.22
CA ILE A 54 -4.18 0.91 -10.30
C ILE A 54 -3.50 2.28 -10.21
N LEU A 55 -2.43 2.41 -9.43
CA LEU A 55 -1.75 3.70 -9.24
C LEU A 55 -1.06 4.27 -10.49
N GLN A 56 -0.98 3.49 -11.59
CA GLN A 56 -0.37 3.88 -12.88
C GLN A 56 1.05 4.46 -12.71
N TYR A 57 1.61 5.21 -13.68
CA TYR A 57 3.02 5.62 -13.69
C TYR A 57 3.34 6.97 -13.02
N ASP A 58 2.37 7.66 -12.42
CA ASP A 58 2.62 8.92 -11.71
C ASP A 58 3.40 8.64 -10.41
N CYS A 59 4.68 9.03 -10.37
CA CYS A 59 5.56 8.74 -9.25
C CYS A 59 5.18 9.50 -7.97
N ASP A 60 4.62 10.70 -8.08
CA ASP A 60 4.26 11.55 -6.94
C ASP A 60 3.01 11.01 -6.28
N TYR A 61 2.02 10.69 -7.11
CA TYR A 61 0.79 10.05 -6.67
C TYR A 61 1.06 8.68 -6.06
N GLN A 62 1.91 7.86 -6.69
CA GLN A 62 2.35 6.59 -6.11
C GLN A 62 3.03 6.80 -4.75
N LEU A 63 3.96 7.75 -4.65
CA LEU A 63 4.71 8.00 -3.41
C LEU A 63 3.77 8.40 -2.26
N GLN A 64 2.78 9.26 -2.57
CA GLN A 64 1.74 9.63 -1.62
C GLN A 64 0.95 8.40 -1.17
N LYS A 65 0.37 7.63 -2.10
CA LYS A 65 -0.49 6.49 -1.77
C LYS A 65 0.25 5.35 -1.06
N TRP A 66 1.50 5.07 -1.43
CA TRP A 66 2.32 4.12 -0.67
C TRP A 66 2.66 4.61 0.74
N SER A 67 2.81 5.93 0.93
CA SER A 67 3.02 6.50 2.26
C SER A 67 1.76 6.39 3.11
N GLU A 68 0.59 6.71 2.56
CA GLU A 68 -0.71 6.53 3.23
C GLU A 68 -0.88 5.07 3.71
N LEU A 69 -0.67 4.08 2.83
CA LEU A 69 -0.82 2.66 3.20
C LEU A 69 0.19 2.26 4.28
N PHE A 70 1.43 2.74 4.20
CA PHE A 70 2.45 2.43 5.19
C PHE A 70 2.07 2.93 6.58
N GLU A 71 1.51 4.13 6.68
CA GLU A 71 1.05 4.70 7.95
C GLU A 71 -0.20 3.98 8.49
N SER A 72 -1.18 3.66 7.64
CA SER A 72 -2.35 2.86 8.07
C SER A 72 -1.94 1.51 8.64
N LEU A 73 -1.01 0.80 7.98
CA LEU A 73 -0.48 -0.47 8.48
C LEU A 73 0.33 -0.29 9.78
N HIS A 74 1.04 0.83 9.95
CA HIS A 74 1.72 1.13 11.21
C HIS A 74 0.73 1.33 12.35
N ALA A 75 -0.35 2.08 12.12
CA ALA A 75 -1.41 2.28 13.09
C ALA A 75 -2.08 0.95 13.48
N TYR A 76 -2.27 0.02 12.54
CA TYR A 76 -2.79 -1.31 12.84
C TYR A 76 -1.81 -2.19 13.62
N ALA A 77 -0.52 -2.13 13.31
CA ALA A 77 0.50 -2.86 14.07
C ALA A 77 0.55 -2.39 15.54
N ASN A 78 0.46 -1.07 15.79
CA ASN A 78 0.53 -0.54 17.15
C ASN A 78 -0.72 -0.82 18.00
N LYS A 79 -1.85 -1.20 17.38
CA LYS A 79 -3.11 -1.49 18.10
C LYS A 79 -3.18 -2.91 18.67
N PHE A 80 -2.42 -3.86 18.12
CA PHE A 80 -2.47 -5.26 18.54
C PHE A 80 -1.06 -5.82 18.69
N SER A 81 -0.72 -6.32 19.88
CA SER A 81 0.58 -6.92 20.20
C SER A 81 0.65 -8.42 19.93
N ASP A 82 -0.34 -8.98 19.24
CA ASP A 82 -0.39 -10.40 18.93
C ASP A 82 0.75 -10.80 17.96
N PRO A 83 1.52 -11.86 18.23
CA PRO A 83 2.66 -12.24 17.39
C PRO A 83 2.31 -12.55 15.93
N ASP A 84 1.16 -13.20 15.71
CA ASP A 84 0.70 -13.57 14.38
C ASP A 84 0.26 -12.33 13.59
N TRP A 85 -0.47 -11.43 14.25
CA TRP A 85 -0.81 -10.11 13.72
C TRP A 85 0.44 -9.33 13.31
N MET A 86 1.41 -9.23 14.22
CA MET A 86 2.64 -8.49 14.00
C MET A 86 3.47 -9.07 12.87
N THR A 87 3.43 -10.40 12.68
CA THR A 87 4.10 -11.08 11.57
C THR A 87 3.55 -10.62 10.22
N VAL A 88 2.23 -10.61 10.06
CA VAL A 88 1.58 -10.18 8.81
C VAL A 88 1.75 -8.68 8.57
N MET A 89 1.55 -7.85 9.60
CA MET A 89 1.69 -6.40 9.49
C MET A 89 3.12 -5.98 9.16
N SER A 90 4.12 -6.59 9.81
CA SER A 90 5.54 -6.31 9.53
C SER A 90 5.93 -6.73 8.12
N TYR A 91 5.43 -7.88 7.66
CA TYR A 91 5.64 -8.34 6.29
C TYR A 91 5.04 -7.36 5.27
N ALA A 92 3.76 -6.98 5.44
CA ALA A 92 3.09 -6.03 4.56
C ALA A 92 3.81 -4.68 4.51
N ARG A 93 4.18 -4.12 5.66
CA ARG A 93 4.93 -2.85 5.74
C ARG A 93 6.26 -2.90 5.01
N LYS A 94 6.98 -4.02 5.10
CA LYS A 94 8.24 -4.20 4.37
C LYS A 94 8.03 -4.15 2.86
N GLN A 95 6.97 -4.80 2.36
CA GLN A 95 6.64 -4.77 0.92
C GLN A 95 6.22 -3.38 0.45
N VAL A 96 5.32 -2.71 1.20
CA VAL A 96 4.91 -1.33 0.91
C VAL A 96 6.09 -0.37 0.94
N SER A 97 7.01 -0.53 1.91
CA SER A 97 8.23 0.28 1.99
C SER A 97 9.13 0.11 0.75
N ARG A 98 9.20 -1.10 0.17
CA ARG A 98 9.95 -1.33 -1.08
C ARG A 98 9.28 -0.60 -2.25
N LYS A 99 7.95 -0.64 -2.35
CA LYS A 99 7.19 0.08 -3.38
C LYS A 99 7.35 1.59 -3.26
N LYS A 100 7.25 2.11 -2.04
CA LYS A 100 7.53 3.52 -1.71
C LYS A 100 8.94 3.92 -2.13
N GLY A 101 9.95 3.11 -1.79
CA GLY A 101 11.35 3.36 -2.16
C GLY A 101 11.56 3.41 -3.67
N ALA A 102 10.93 2.50 -4.41
CA ALA A 102 10.99 2.49 -5.88
C ALA A 102 10.31 3.73 -6.50
N ALA A 103 9.16 4.15 -5.97
CA ALA A 103 8.49 5.38 -6.40
C ALA A 103 9.35 6.62 -6.12
N ASN A 104 9.94 6.71 -4.92
CA ASN A 104 10.83 7.80 -4.55
C ASN A 104 12.09 7.87 -5.43
N ALA A 105 12.68 6.73 -5.79
CA ALA A 105 13.83 6.69 -6.70
C ALA A 105 13.47 7.24 -8.09
N ARG A 106 12.29 6.89 -8.62
CA ARG A 106 11.78 7.45 -9.88
C ARG A 106 11.51 8.95 -9.79
N HIS A 107 10.86 9.39 -8.71
CA HIS A 107 10.63 10.82 -8.44
C HIS A 107 11.94 11.60 -8.45
N LYS A 108 12.94 11.17 -7.68
CA LYS A 108 14.26 11.82 -7.64
C LYS A 108 14.93 11.90 -9.01
N TYR A 109 14.85 10.85 -9.83
CA TYR A 109 15.42 10.83 -11.16
C TYR A 109 14.75 11.86 -12.09
N LEU A 110 13.42 11.93 -12.09
CA LEU A 110 12.66 12.86 -12.93
C LEU A 110 12.91 14.33 -12.54
N HIS A 111 13.02 14.62 -11.24
CA HIS A 111 13.22 15.97 -10.71
C HIS A 111 14.69 16.42 -10.63
N GLN A 112 15.65 15.55 -10.95
CA GLN A 112 17.08 15.93 -11.08
C GLN A 112 17.48 16.25 -12.52
N ILE A 113 16.63 15.91 -13.50
CA ILE A 113 16.90 16.09 -14.94
C ILE A 113 16.11 17.29 -15.51
N THR A 114 15.22 17.89 -14.71
CA THR A 114 14.44 19.10 -15.05
C THR A 114 15.01 20.31 -14.32
#